data_AF-A0A812R080-F1
#
_entry.id   AF-A0A812R080-F1
#
_cell.length_a   1.000
_cell.length_b   1.000
_cell.length_c   1.000
_cell.angle_alpha   90.00
_cell.angle_beta   90.00
_cell.angle_gamma   90.00
#
_symmetry.space_group_name_H-M   'P 1'
#
loop_
_entity.id
_entity.type
_entity.pdbx_description
1 polymer ?
#
loop_
_entity_poly.entity_id
_entity_poly.type
_entity_poly.pdbx_seq_one_letter_code
_entity_poly.pdbx_strand_id
1 'polypeptide(L)'
;AHNDATYGHQNGELNFWVPLTDRKLTQVDLHCESVVDEGDYHAIAAKPGEIIAFHGSSCRHYINANTTPHTRVSMDFRVGVEGYFDPTWAMVGTSDDHTRSQVSL
;
A
#
# COMPACT_ATOMS: atom_id res chain seq x y z
N ALA A 1 10.37 2.48 -5.74
CA ALA A 1 8.90 2.60 -5.74
C ALA A 1 8.32 1.36 -6.41
N HIS A 2 7.13 0.92 -6.00
CA HIS A 2 6.41 -0.20 -6.60
C HIS A 2 4.91 0.10 -6.61
N ASN A 3 4.15 -0.63 -7.41
CA ASN A 3 2.71 -0.77 -7.20
C ASN A 3 2.43 -2.17 -6.67
N ASP A 4 1.35 -2.36 -5.93
CA ASP A 4 1.08 -3.64 -5.27
C ASP A 4 0.66 -4.72 -6.28
N ALA A 5 0.23 -4.34 -7.48
CA ALA A 5 -0.10 -5.30 -8.54
C ALA A 5 1.11 -6.14 -8.96
N THR A 6 2.35 -5.64 -8.85
CA THR A 6 3.55 -6.48 -9.06
C THR A 6 3.70 -7.61 -8.04
N TYR A 7 2.97 -7.55 -6.93
CA TYR A 7 2.90 -8.57 -5.88
C TYR A 7 1.53 -9.27 -5.81
N GLY A 8 0.67 -9.02 -6.80
CA GLY A 8 -0.59 -9.74 -7.01
C GLY A 8 -1.82 -9.18 -6.39
N HIS A 9 -1.72 -7.95 -5.91
CA HIS A 9 -2.90 -7.21 -5.53
C HIS A 9 -3.68 -6.79 -6.78
N GLN A 10 -4.99 -6.97 -6.72
CA GLN A 10 -5.90 -6.60 -7.80
C GLN A 10 -6.37 -5.15 -7.66
N ASN A 11 -6.81 -4.56 -8.77
CA ASN A 11 -7.34 -3.18 -8.76
C ASN A 11 -8.65 -3.03 -7.96
N GLY A 12 -9.33 -4.13 -7.66
CA GLY A 12 -10.49 -4.16 -6.76
C GLY A 12 -10.17 -3.94 -5.28
N GLU A 13 -8.89 -3.88 -4.92
CA GLU A 13 -8.42 -3.56 -3.58
C GLU A 13 -8.06 -2.07 -3.47
N LEU A 14 -8.60 -1.41 -2.44
CA LEU A 14 -8.24 -0.04 -2.07
C LEU A 14 -7.32 -0.05 -0.86
N ASN A 15 -6.16 0.60 -0.95
CA ASN A 15 -5.22 0.72 0.15
C ASN A 15 -5.65 1.80 1.12
N PHE A 16 -5.42 1.55 2.41
CA PHE A 16 -5.60 2.49 3.49
C PHE A 16 -4.32 2.57 4.31
N TRP A 17 -3.87 3.80 4.54
CA TRP A 17 -2.70 4.09 5.36
C TRP A 17 -3.09 4.92 6.58
N VAL A 18 -2.65 4.48 7.75
CA VAL A 18 -2.89 5.12 9.04
C VAL A 18 -1.55 5.40 9.73
N PRO A 19 -1.06 6.66 9.76
CA PRO A 19 0.11 7.00 10.56
C PRO A 19 -0.20 6.91 12.05
N LEU A 20 0.62 6.18 12.81
CA LEU A 20 0.55 6.11 14.27
C LEU A 20 1.59 6.99 14.96
N THR A 21 2.63 7.38 14.23
CA THR A 21 3.62 8.38 14.66
C THR A 21 3.41 9.67 13.87
N ASP A 22 3.55 10.83 14.52
CA ASP A 22 3.60 12.12 13.82
C ASP A 22 4.81 12.17 12.89
N ARG A 23 4.55 12.36 11.60
CA ARG A 23 5.58 12.37 10.56
C ARG A 23 6.53 13.54 10.67
N LYS A 24 6.13 14.63 11.33
CA LYS A 24 7.05 15.74 11.59
C LYS A 24 8.23 15.32 12.48
N LEU A 25 8.04 14.31 13.32
CA LEU A 25 9.10 13.75 14.16
C LEU A 25 10.06 12.88 13.34
N THR A 26 9.53 12.08 12.42
CA THR A 26 10.32 11.10 11.65
C THR A 26 10.85 11.65 10.34
N GLN A 27 10.26 12.72 9.82
CA GLN A 27 10.45 13.24 8.47
C GLN A 27 10.24 12.17 7.38
N VAL A 28 9.40 11.16 7.67
CA VAL A 28 9.11 10.05 6.73
C VAL A 28 7.63 9.99 6.39
N ASP A 29 7.39 10.01 5.09
CA ASP A 29 6.05 10.03 4.50
C ASP A 29 5.86 8.86 3.54
N LEU A 30 4.59 8.50 3.33
CA LEU A 30 4.19 7.69 2.18
C LEU A 30 4.06 8.62 0.97
N HIS A 31 4.83 8.33 -0.07
CA HIS A 31 4.80 9.05 -1.34
C HIS A 31 4.11 8.19 -2.39
N CYS A 32 3.16 8.75 -3.13
CA CYS A 32 2.41 8.04 -4.16
C CYS A 32 2.25 8.92 -5.41
N GLU A 33 2.23 8.30 -6.58
CA GLU A 33 1.88 8.99 -7.83
C GLU A 33 0.45 9.55 -7.78
N SER A 34 0.20 10.68 -8.43
CA SER A 34 -1.15 11.25 -8.50
C SER A 34 -2.08 10.44 -9.39
N VAL A 35 -1.51 9.81 -10.43
CA VAL A 35 -2.17 8.92 -11.37
C VAL A 35 -1.19 7.83 -11.82
N VAL A 36 -1.74 6.72 -12.32
CA VAL A 36 -0.96 5.55 -12.73
C VAL A 36 0.10 5.93 -13.76
N ASP A 37 1.35 5.52 -13.50
CA ASP A 37 2.52 5.68 -14.37
C ASP A 37 3.02 7.11 -14.60
N GLU A 38 2.46 8.12 -13.92
CA GLU A 38 2.88 9.53 -14.08
C GLU A 38 4.28 9.81 -13.53
N GLY A 39 4.71 9.06 -12.49
CA GLY A 39 6.02 9.26 -11.85
C GLY A 39 6.11 10.53 -10.99
N ASP A 40 5.00 11.22 -10.74
CA ASP A 40 4.91 12.42 -9.93
C ASP A 40 4.60 12.09 -8.46
N TYR A 41 5.63 11.67 -7.73
CA TYR A 41 5.42 11.23 -6.35
C TYR A 41 5.15 12.40 -5.41
N HIS A 42 3.98 12.36 -4.76
CA HIS A 42 3.58 13.35 -3.75
C HIS A 42 3.46 12.70 -2.38
N ALA A 43 3.92 13.40 -1.34
CA ALA A 43 3.70 12.98 0.03
C ALA A 43 2.21 13.05 0.37
N ILE A 44 1.60 11.90 0.68
CA ILE A 44 0.24 11.85 1.21
C ILE A 44 0.29 12.48 2.58
N ALA A 45 -0.49 13.51 2.93
CA ALA A 45 -0.30 14.36 4.13
C ALA A 45 -1.21 14.03 5.36
N ALA A 46 -1.45 12.75 5.66
CA ALA A 46 -2.16 12.29 6.87
C ALA A 46 -1.44 12.60 8.20
N LYS A 47 -2.21 12.87 9.26
CA LYS A 47 -1.79 13.01 10.66
C LYS A 47 -2.27 11.84 11.51
N PRO A 48 -1.68 11.61 12.70
CA PRO A 48 -2.24 10.66 13.66
C PRO A 48 -3.73 10.96 13.94
N GLY A 49 -4.57 9.93 13.84
CA GLY A 49 -6.03 10.02 13.94
C GLY A 49 -6.75 10.19 12.59
N GLU A 50 -6.01 10.41 11.51
CA GLU A 50 -6.54 10.41 10.13
C GLU A 50 -6.22 9.09 9.44
N ILE A 51 -6.99 8.78 8.40
CA ILE A 51 -6.79 7.65 7.50
C ILE A 51 -6.85 8.15 6.06
N ILE A 52 -5.93 7.68 5.22
CA ILE A 52 -5.95 8.01 3.79
C ILE A 52 -6.17 6.75 2.98
N ALA A 53 -7.10 6.84 2.04
CA ALA A 53 -7.28 5.87 0.98
C ALA A 53 -6.47 6.25 -0.26
N PHE A 54 -5.84 5.29 -0.93
CA PHE A 54 -5.11 5.51 -2.18
C PHE A 54 -5.09 4.25 -3.05
N HIS A 55 -4.85 4.40 -4.35
CA HIS A 55 -4.80 3.30 -5.32
C HIS A 55 -3.43 2.61 -5.34
N GLY A 56 -2.99 2.02 -4.23
CA GLY A 56 -1.67 1.40 -4.11
C GLY A 56 -1.46 0.16 -5.00
N SER A 57 -2.55 -0.51 -5.40
CA SER A 57 -2.53 -1.58 -6.42
C SER A 57 -2.03 -1.11 -7.77
N SER A 58 -2.38 0.11 -8.21
CA SER A 58 -2.02 0.61 -9.54
C SER A 58 -0.96 1.73 -9.50
N CYS A 59 -1.12 2.73 -8.63
CA CYS A 59 -0.19 3.85 -8.51
C CYS A 59 1.07 3.43 -7.75
N ARG A 60 2.24 3.77 -8.28
CA ARG A 60 3.48 3.47 -7.60
C ARG A 60 3.62 4.33 -6.34
N HIS A 61 4.21 3.74 -5.32
CA HIS A 61 4.45 4.40 -4.05
C HIS A 61 5.76 3.92 -3.40
N TYR A 62 6.24 4.71 -2.45
CA TYR A 62 7.41 4.39 -1.63
C TYR A 62 7.42 5.19 -0.32
N ILE A 63 8.34 4.84 0.56
CA ILE A 63 8.69 5.62 1.75
C ILE A 63 10.11 6.14 1.64
N ASN A 64 10.35 7.38 2.06
CA ASN A 64 11.70 7.88 2.17
C ASN A 64 12.42 7.31 3.41
N ALA A 65 13.76 7.35 3.42
CA ALA A 65 14.55 6.82 4.52
C ALA A 65 14.32 7.63 5.81
N ASN A 66 14.22 6.93 6.95
CA ASN A 66 14.18 7.56 8.26
C ASN A 66 15.61 7.82 8.75
N THR A 67 15.98 9.09 8.85
CA THR A 67 17.30 9.53 9.36
C THR A 67 17.23 10.12 10.76
N THR A 68 16.05 10.10 11.39
CA THR A 68 15.79 10.67 12.71
C THR A 68 15.92 9.59 13.80
N PRO A 69 16.07 9.96 15.08
CA PRO A 69 16.06 8.99 16.19
C PRO A 69 14.63 8.48 16.54
N HIS A 70 13.59 8.93 15.83
CA HIS A 70 12.21 8.58 16.14
C HIS A 70 11.75 7.39 15.31
N THR A 71 11.14 6.39 15.94
CA THR A 71 10.54 5.25 15.25
C THR A 71 9.29 5.69 14.49
N ARG A 72 9.22 5.39 13.18
CA ARG A 72 7.99 5.53 12.38
C ARG A 72 7.13 4.29 12.55
N VAL A 73 5.89 4.48 12.98
CA VAL A 73 4.87 3.43 13.03
C VAL A 73 3.66 3.83 12.17
N SER A 74 3.18 2.90 11.36
CA SER A 74 1.91 3.01 10.63
C SER A 74 1.19 1.65 10.60
N MET A 75 -0.11 1.69 10.32
CA MET A 75 -0.88 0.53 9.90
C MET A 75 -1.29 0.70 8.45
N ASP A 76 -1.17 -0.39 7.70
CA ASP A 76 -1.48 -0.46 6.28
C ASP A 76 -2.41 -1.65 6.07
N PHE A 77 -3.57 -1.42 5.48
CA PHE A 77 -4.51 -2.49 5.14
C PHE A 77 -5.20 -2.20 3.80
N ARG A 78 -5.84 -3.22 3.24
CA ARG A 78 -6.58 -3.12 1.98
C ARG A 78 -8.02 -3.58 2.20
N VAL A 79 -8.94 -2.96 1.46
CA VAL A 79 -10.36 -3.37 1.44
C VAL A 79 -10.71 -3.75 0.01
N GLY A 80 -11.21 -4.98 -0.16
CA GLY A 80 -11.83 -5.40 -1.42
C GLY A 80 -13.18 -4.70 -1.59
N VAL A 81 -13.34 -3.94 -2.67
CA VAL A 81 -14.57 -3.18 -2.94
C VAL A 81 -15.54 -4.06 -3.73
N GLU A 82 -16.76 -4.22 -3.21
CA GLU A 82 -17.81 -4.99 -3.90
C GLU A 82 -18.03 -4.46 -5.33
N GLY A 83 -18.18 -5.39 -6.29
CA GLY A 83 -18.32 -5.07 -7.72
C GLY A 83 -17.00 -4.79 -8.45
N TYR A 84 -15.91 -4.54 -7.73
CA TYR A 84 -14.57 -4.34 -8.31
C TYR A 84 -13.57 -5.42 -7.88
N PHE A 85 -13.79 -6.03 -6.72
CA PHE A 85 -13.00 -7.14 -6.21
C PHE A 85 -13.43 -8.45 -6.88
N ASP A 86 -12.49 -9.10 -7.55
CA ASP A 86 -12.60 -10.45 -8.07
C ASP A 86 -12.18 -11.45 -6.98
N PRO A 87 -13.14 -12.21 -6.41
CA PRO A 87 -12.83 -13.21 -5.38
C PRO A 87 -12.11 -14.44 -5.93
N THR A 88 -12.04 -14.59 -7.25
CA THR A 88 -11.33 -15.66 -7.95
C THR A 88 -9.96 -15.24 -8.45
N TRP A 89 -9.57 -13.99 -8.21
CA TRP A 89 -8.26 -13.48 -8.61
C TRP A 89 -7.13 -14.31 -8.03
N ALA A 90 -6.23 -14.72 -8.92
CA ALA A 90 -4.98 -15.38 -8.58
C ALA A 90 -3.89 -14.85 -9.53
N MET A 91 -2.73 -14.50 -8.98
CA MET A 91 -1.58 -14.20 -9.84
C MET A 91 -1.02 -15.49 -10.43
N VAL A 92 -0.99 -15.56 -11.75
CA VAL A 92 -0.33 -16.65 -12.46
C VAL A 92 1.18 -16.38 -12.45
N GLY A 93 1.93 -17.13 -11.65
CA GLY A 93 3.38 -17.26 -11.81
C GLY A 93 4.29 -16.47 -10.86
N THR A 94 3.93 -16.26 -9.60
CA THR A 94 4.87 -15.71 -8.59
C THR A 94 5.28 -16.73 -7.54
N SER A 95 6.60 -16.85 -7.36
CA SER A 95 7.28 -17.72 -6.39
C SER A 95 7.20 -17.24 -4.93
N ASP A 96 6.65 -16.04 -4.68
CA ASP A 96 6.54 -15.44 -3.35
C ASP A 96 5.09 -15.41 -2.83
N ASP A 97 4.26 -16.36 -3.27
CA ASP A 97 3.05 -16.67 -2.53
C ASP A 97 3.51 -17.31 -1.21
N HIS A 98 3.26 -16.68 -0.06
CA HIS A 98 3.53 -17.25 1.26
C HIS A 98 2.66 -18.49 1.45
N THR A 99 3.07 -19.60 0.82
CA THR A 99 2.54 -20.96 0.89
C THR A 99 1.08 -21.01 1.30
N ARG A 100 0.16 -20.59 0.41
CA ARG A 100 -1.20 -21.13 0.46
C ARG A 100 -1.10 -22.61 0.08
N SER A 101 -0.76 -23.44 1.07
CA SER A 101 -0.93 -24.88 0.97
C SER A 101 -2.41 -25.12 0.75
N GLN A 102 -2.74 -25.66 -0.43
CA GLN A 102 -4.07 -26.14 -0.74
C GLN A 102 -4.42 -27.22 0.29
N VAL A 103 -5.27 -26.91 1.27
CA VAL A 103 -5.78 -27.92 2.19
C VAL A 103 -6.91 -28.63 1.44
N SER A 104 -6.60 -29.80 0.88
CA SER A 104 -7.63 -30.74 0.44
C SER A 104 -8.29 -31.34 1.68
N LEU A 105 -9.60 -31.15 1.82
CA LEU A 105 -10.45 -31.89 2.76
C LEU A 105 -10.62 -33.35 2.30
#